data_AF-A0A832NM30-F1
#
_entry.id   AF-A0A832NM30-F1
#
_cell.length_a   1.000
_cell.length_b   1.000
_cell.length_c   1.000
_cell.angle_alpha   90.00
_cell.angle_beta   90.00
_cell.angle_gamma   90.00
#
_symmetry.space_group_name_H-M   'P 1'
#
loop_
_entity.id
_entity.type
_entity.pdbx_description
1 polymer ?
#
loop_
_entity_poly.entity_id
_entity_poly.type
_entity_poly.pdbx_seq_one_letter_code
_entity_poly.pdbx_strand_id
1 'polypeptide(L)'
;MNSENSTPPTPRARACGWRQKAIATTAALITALLFLPATVPAQNAWTGFGVTDNWSDTGNWQFGVVPDSTMSVLFDYGSIWPGVANAVVDNIVDQNFTIGGFLYQTISTNVYHTTLIDAPQSLTISNSGGDAIFVGTAVSVGSGQNVYSRIVGSGTLAVTNTSGVIRVMQFGDNTDHRATLDLSGLSNFVADVGQVLISTTTTANEQYMMGTLTLAQTNFLRVAPDTTKPGILVGSMNNASTGKRGTQQILLGPDNTIQADTISIGGTKMDGAIQFRSGLTAGAKVTLRGSAGGSDPVKVLAVADHRAAPGSYLAGGTSA
;
A
#
# COMPACT_ATOMS: atom_id res chain seq x y z
N MET A 1 21.63 -69.82 42.98
CA MET A 1 21.68 -68.66 42.06
C MET A 1 22.15 -69.15 40.71
N ASN A 2 21.26 -69.14 39.72
CA ASN A 2 21.46 -68.88 38.29
C ASN A 2 20.33 -69.56 37.51
N SER A 3 19.33 -68.75 37.21
CA SER A 3 18.15 -69.06 36.41
C SER A 3 18.52 -69.14 34.93
N GLU A 4 18.15 -70.25 34.30
CA GLU A 4 18.25 -70.51 32.87
C GLU A 4 17.29 -69.59 32.09
N ASN A 5 17.83 -68.83 31.14
CA ASN A 5 17.08 -67.92 30.28
C ASN A 5 16.80 -68.64 28.95
N SER A 6 15.56 -69.09 28.76
CA SER A 6 15.09 -69.76 27.54
C SER A 6 14.37 -68.74 26.64
N THR A 7 14.95 -68.44 25.48
CA THR A 7 14.31 -67.63 24.43
C THR A 7 13.48 -68.53 23.49
N PRO A 8 12.19 -68.22 23.23
CA PRO A 8 11.39 -68.91 22.22
C PRO A 8 11.58 -68.32 20.80
N PRO A 9 11.30 -69.10 19.74
CA PRO A 9 11.56 -68.72 18.35
C PRO A 9 10.52 -67.76 17.74
N THR A 10 10.99 -67.03 16.74
CA THR A 10 10.30 -66.03 15.90
C THR A 10 9.14 -66.59 15.04
N PRO A 11 8.05 -65.83 14.84
CA PRO A 11 7.13 -66.02 13.71
C PRO A 11 7.42 -65.05 12.55
N ARG A 12 7.27 -65.62 11.34
CA ARG A 12 7.56 -65.04 10.02
C ARG A 12 6.70 -63.84 9.64
N ALA A 13 7.32 -62.97 8.83
CA ALA A 13 6.69 -61.89 8.08
C ALA A 13 5.59 -62.39 7.12
N ARG A 14 4.45 -61.68 7.08
CA ARG A 14 3.49 -61.74 5.96
C ARG A 14 3.58 -60.43 5.17
N ALA A 15 3.96 -60.54 3.92
CA ALA A 15 3.85 -59.50 2.91
C ALA A 15 2.38 -59.34 2.49
N CYS A 16 1.83 -58.14 2.55
CA CYS A 16 0.62 -57.76 1.82
C CYS A 16 0.58 -56.24 1.66
N GLY A 17 0.52 -55.74 0.41
CA GLY A 17 0.21 -54.33 0.14
C GLY A 17 1.05 -53.60 -0.91
N TRP A 18 1.54 -54.24 -1.97
CA TRP A 18 2.27 -53.57 -3.08
C TRP A 18 1.36 -52.95 -4.15
N ARG A 19 0.19 -52.43 -3.80
CA ARG A 19 -0.73 -51.79 -4.77
C ARG A 19 -1.43 -50.57 -4.20
N GLN A 20 -0.69 -49.53 -3.83
CA GLN A 20 -1.27 -48.20 -3.55
C GLN A 20 -0.29 -47.02 -3.78
N LYS A 21 0.75 -47.20 -4.61
CA LYS A 21 1.72 -46.12 -4.92
C LYS A 21 1.79 -45.78 -6.42
N ALA A 22 0.63 -45.56 -7.05
CA ALA A 22 0.60 -45.13 -8.46
C ALA A 22 -0.42 -44.01 -8.76
N ILE A 23 -0.99 -43.35 -7.76
CA ILE A 23 -1.84 -42.16 -7.93
C ILE A 23 -1.50 -41.14 -6.83
N ALA A 24 -0.25 -40.68 -6.78
CA ALA A 24 0.16 -39.62 -5.86
C ALA A 24 1.36 -38.80 -6.39
N THR A 25 1.56 -38.78 -7.71
CA THR A 25 2.70 -38.12 -8.37
C THR A 25 2.30 -37.26 -9.56
N THR A 26 1.02 -36.87 -9.66
CA THR A 26 0.52 -35.96 -10.71
C THR A 26 -0.29 -34.78 -10.15
N ALA A 27 -0.39 -34.64 -8.82
CA ALA A 27 -1.09 -33.51 -8.18
C ALA A 27 -0.12 -32.51 -7.52
N ALA A 28 1.17 -32.84 -7.39
CA ALA A 28 2.15 -31.98 -6.71
C ALA A 28 2.86 -30.97 -7.63
N LEU A 29 2.75 -31.10 -8.95
CA LEU A 29 3.37 -30.16 -9.91
C LEU A 29 2.43 -29.03 -10.37
N ILE A 30 1.12 -29.13 -10.15
CA ILE A 30 0.16 -28.08 -10.53
C ILE A 30 0.01 -27.03 -9.42
N THR A 31 0.22 -27.39 -8.15
CA THR A 31 0.12 -26.45 -7.02
C THR A 31 1.34 -25.51 -6.90
N ALA A 32 2.47 -25.84 -7.53
CA ALA A 32 3.65 -24.98 -7.57
C ALA A 32 3.58 -23.90 -8.66
N LEU A 33 2.65 -23.99 -9.61
CA LEU A 33 2.47 -22.98 -10.68
C LEU A 33 1.60 -21.78 -10.28
N LEU A 34 0.99 -21.79 -9.09
CA LEU A 34 0.10 -20.71 -8.63
C LEU A 34 0.76 -19.67 -7.72
N PHE A 35 2.06 -19.81 -7.46
CA PHE A 35 2.87 -18.75 -6.84
C PHE A 35 3.90 -18.25 -7.85
N LEU A 36 3.42 -17.66 -8.95
CA LEU A 36 4.29 -16.76 -9.71
C LEU A 36 4.66 -15.61 -8.76
N PRO A 37 5.97 -15.34 -8.53
CA PRO A 37 6.36 -14.16 -7.80
C PRO A 37 5.74 -12.94 -8.49
N ALA A 38 5.17 -12.01 -7.72
CA ALA A 38 4.67 -10.77 -8.28
C ALA A 38 5.78 -10.14 -9.12
N THR A 39 5.52 -9.90 -10.40
CA THR A 39 6.47 -9.21 -11.27
C THR A 39 6.62 -7.78 -10.78
N VAL A 40 7.75 -7.47 -10.16
CA VAL A 40 8.09 -6.09 -9.83
C VAL A 40 8.27 -5.34 -11.15
N PRO A 41 7.54 -4.24 -11.38
CA PRO A 41 7.67 -3.47 -12.61
C PRO A 41 9.09 -2.89 -12.70
N ALA A 42 9.59 -2.71 -13.93
CA ALA A 42 10.84 -1.98 -14.13
C ALA A 42 10.67 -0.55 -13.57
N GLN A 43 11.71 0.06 -13.01
CA GLN A 43 11.61 1.42 -12.49
C GLN A 43 12.12 2.42 -13.53
N ASN A 44 11.48 3.58 -13.64
CA ASN A 44 11.96 4.70 -14.44
C ASN A 44 11.86 5.99 -13.62
N ALA A 45 12.99 6.61 -13.33
CA ALA A 45 13.04 7.76 -12.43
C ALA A 45 12.80 9.07 -13.18
N TRP A 46 12.03 9.96 -12.56
CA TRP A 46 11.90 11.34 -13.00
C TRP A 46 13.20 12.10 -12.70
N THR A 47 13.74 12.77 -13.72
CA THR A 47 14.95 13.59 -13.63
C THR A 47 14.68 15.08 -13.79
N GLY A 48 13.57 15.47 -14.43
CA GLY A 48 13.27 16.88 -14.70
C GLY A 48 14.34 17.61 -15.53
N PHE A 49 15.16 16.88 -16.30
CA PHE A 49 16.25 17.46 -17.12
C PHE A 49 15.84 17.72 -18.57
N GLY A 50 14.58 17.43 -18.94
CA GLY A 50 14.01 17.72 -20.24
C GLY A 50 13.87 19.22 -20.51
N VAL A 51 13.33 19.53 -21.68
CA VAL A 51 13.07 20.91 -22.11
C VAL A 51 11.81 21.47 -21.44
N THR A 52 10.88 20.59 -21.11
CA THR A 52 9.59 20.91 -20.48
C THR A 52 9.42 20.08 -19.21
N ASP A 53 8.43 20.39 -18.37
CA ASP A 53 8.06 19.53 -17.23
C ASP A 53 7.09 18.40 -17.63
N ASN A 54 6.90 18.15 -18.93
CA ASN A 54 5.93 17.18 -19.43
C ASN A 54 6.43 15.74 -19.31
N TRP A 55 5.54 14.82 -18.96
CA TRP A 55 5.81 13.39 -18.95
C TRP A 55 6.07 12.83 -20.36
N SER A 56 5.56 13.46 -21.42
CA SER A 56 5.85 13.07 -22.80
C SER A 56 7.30 13.35 -23.24
N ASP A 57 8.01 14.24 -22.54
CA ASP A 57 9.39 14.59 -22.87
C ASP A 57 10.34 13.51 -22.35
N THR A 58 10.90 12.72 -23.27
CA THR A 58 11.85 11.66 -22.98
C THR A 58 13.06 12.13 -22.17
N GLY A 59 13.44 13.41 -22.29
CA GLY A 59 14.56 13.99 -21.56
C GLY A 59 14.36 14.08 -20.04
N ASN A 60 13.11 14.01 -19.58
CA ASN A 60 12.77 13.99 -18.14
C ASN A 60 12.88 12.62 -17.48
N TRP A 61 13.24 11.58 -18.23
CA TRP A 61 13.27 10.22 -17.72
C TRP A 61 14.69 9.69 -17.75
N GLN A 62 15.10 9.02 -16.67
CA GLN A 62 16.46 8.51 -16.49
C GLN A 62 16.96 7.67 -17.68
N PHE A 63 16.06 6.92 -18.31
CA PHE A 63 16.39 6.03 -19.42
C PHE A 63 16.08 6.61 -20.80
N GLY A 64 15.71 7.90 -20.89
CA GLY A 64 15.35 8.53 -22.16
C GLY A 64 14.09 7.94 -22.80
N VAL A 65 13.25 7.27 -22.00
CA VAL A 65 12.02 6.61 -22.45
C VAL A 65 10.86 7.04 -21.56
N VAL A 66 9.72 7.28 -22.19
CA VAL A 66 8.48 7.59 -21.49
C VAL A 66 7.94 6.33 -20.80
N PRO A 67 7.55 6.38 -19.51
CA PRO A 67 7.01 5.23 -18.78
C PRO A 67 5.74 4.67 -19.40
N ASP A 68 5.61 3.34 -19.34
CA ASP A 68 4.42 2.60 -19.75
C ASP A 68 3.87 1.73 -18.60
N SER A 69 2.82 0.96 -18.89
CA SER A 69 2.11 0.12 -17.91
C SER A 69 2.98 -0.94 -17.22
N THR A 70 4.17 -1.25 -17.75
CA THR A 70 5.12 -2.20 -17.19
C THR A 70 6.13 -1.54 -16.26
N MET A 71 6.14 -0.21 -16.19
CA MET A 71 7.13 0.57 -15.45
C MET A 71 6.54 1.30 -14.24
N SER A 72 7.19 1.20 -13.09
CA SER A 72 6.95 2.11 -11.97
C SER A 72 7.67 3.42 -12.21
N VAL A 73 6.92 4.52 -12.09
CA VAL A 73 7.48 5.86 -12.00
C VAL A 73 8.03 6.06 -10.61
N LEU A 74 9.28 6.51 -10.55
CA LEU A 74 10.00 6.74 -9.31
C LEU A 74 10.42 8.21 -9.22
N PHE A 75 9.99 8.86 -8.14
CA PHE A 75 10.46 10.18 -7.77
C PHE A 75 11.51 10.05 -6.67
N ASP A 76 12.62 10.79 -6.84
CA ASP A 76 13.75 10.91 -5.91
C ASP A 76 14.59 9.64 -5.62
N TYR A 77 14.87 8.84 -6.65
CA TYR A 77 15.90 7.79 -6.50
C TYR A 77 17.29 8.41 -6.36
N GLY A 78 17.97 8.18 -5.24
CA GLY A 78 19.41 8.45 -5.10
C GLY A 78 19.83 9.92 -5.24
N SER A 79 18.97 10.87 -4.88
CA SER A 79 19.25 12.33 -4.93
C SER A 79 19.59 12.86 -6.34
N ILE A 80 19.07 12.22 -7.40
CA ILE A 80 19.32 12.63 -8.80
C ILE A 80 18.76 14.03 -9.08
N TRP A 81 17.72 14.46 -8.36
CA TRP A 81 17.07 15.75 -8.55
C TRP A 81 16.91 16.51 -7.21
N PRO A 82 17.11 17.84 -7.17
CA PRO A 82 17.20 18.59 -5.91
C PRO A 82 15.86 18.92 -5.25
N GLY A 83 14.73 18.48 -5.79
CA GLY A 83 13.42 18.91 -5.31
C GLY A 83 12.99 20.26 -5.85
N VAL A 84 11.69 20.57 -5.75
CA VAL A 84 11.18 21.94 -5.82
C VAL A 84 10.68 22.41 -4.46
N ALA A 85 10.46 23.73 -4.35
CA ALA A 85 9.74 24.30 -3.22
C ALA A 85 8.32 23.72 -3.12
N ASN A 86 7.78 23.73 -1.91
CA ASN A 86 6.42 23.26 -1.65
C ASN A 86 5.40 23.94 -2.59
N ALA A 87 4.48 23.15 -3.13
CA ALA A 87 3.40 23.55 -4.03
C ALA A 87 3.83 24.09 -5.41
N VAL A 88 5.10 23.96 -5.78
CA VAL A 88 5.56 24.19 -7.16
C VAL A 88 5.32 22.92 -7.97
N VAL A 89 4.65 23.05 -9.11
CA VAL A 89 4.51 21.97 -10.10
C VAL A 89 5.86 21.74 -10.77
N ASP A 90 6.32 20.50 -10.77
CA ASP A 90 7.61 20.08 -11.32
C ASP A 90 7.51 18.88 -12.27
N ASN A 91 6.30 18.37 -12.47
CA ASN A 91 6.02 17.32 -13.43
C ASN A 91 4.54 17.36 -13.85
N ILE A 92 4.29 17.26 -15.15
CA ILE A 92 2.98 17.47 -15.78
C ILE A 92 2.60 16.23 -16.58
N VAL A 93 1.46 15.63 -16.23
CA VAL A 93 0.80 14.57 -17.00
C VAL A 93 0.06 15.23 -18.17
N ASP A 94 0.79 15.48 -19.25
CA ASP A 94 0.34 16.30 -20.38
C ASP A 94 -0.53 15.54 -21.41
N GLN A 95 -0.57 14.22 -21.31
CA GLN A 95 -1.43 13.31 -22.06
C GLN A 95 -1.88 12.15 -21.17
N ASN A 96 -2.75 11.26 -21.66
CA ASN A 96 -3.14 10.08 -20.90
C ASN A 96 -1.97 9.11 -20.77
N PHE A 97 -1.64 8.74 -19.53
CA PHE A 97 -0.59 7.78 -19.22
C PHE A 97 -1.15 6.57 -18.46
N THR A 98 -0.56 5.41 -18.73
CA THR A 98 -0.73 4.21 -17.91
C THR A 98 0.64 3.75 -17.45
N ILE A 99 0.81 3.58 -16.14
CA ILE A 99 2.07 3.18 -15.51
C ILE A 99 1.84 1.96 -14.60
N GLY A 100 2.92 1.27 -14.26
CA GLY A 100 2.88 0.10 -13.40
C GLY A 100 2.75 0.43 -11.91
N GLY A 101 3.32 1.54 -11.46
CA GLY A 101 3.29 1.98 -10.07
C GLY A 101 3.77 3.40 -9.92
N PHE A 102 3.39 4.07 -8.83
CA PHE A 102 3.71 5.46 -8.59
C PHE A 102 4.39 5.63 -7.23
N LEU A 103 5.71 5.78 -7.23
CA LEU A 103 6.53 5.66 -6.04
C LEU A 103 7.27 6.99 -5.77
N TYR A 104 6.97 7.61 -4.64
CA TYR A 104 7.68 8.80 -4.14
C TYR A 104 8.62 8.37 -3.01
N GLN A 105 9.89 8.14 -3.38
CA GLN A 105 10.92 7.60 -2.48
C GLN A 105 11.99 8.63 -2.16
N THR A 106 11.59 9.73 -1.54
CA THR A 106 12.47 10.87 -1.26
C THR A 106 13.41 10.60 -0.08
N ILE A 107 14.69 10.33 -0.38
CA ILE A 107 15.75 10.10 0.62
C ILE A 107 16.30 11.43 1.20
N SER A 108 16.08 12.56 0.54
CA SER A 108 16.54 13.89 0.95
C SER A 108 15.50 14.63 1.80
N THR A 109 15.94 15.35 2.84
CA THR A 109 15.03 16.13 3.69
C THR A 109 14.43 17.33 2.93
N ASN A 110 13.12 17.54 3.08
CA ASN A 110 12.40 18.71 2.56
C ASN A 110 12.35 18.84 1.02
N VAL A 111 12.38 17.73 0.30
CA VAL A 111 12.06 17.72 -1.13
C VAL A 111 10.57 17.46 -1.31
N TYR A 112 9.97 18.25 -2.23
CA TYR A 112 8.57 18.20 -2.57
C TYR A 112 8.42 17.87 -4.06
N HIS A 113 7.42 17.06 -4.38
CA HIS A 113 6.96 16.85 -5.76
C HIS A 113 5.49 17.22 -5.89
N THR A 114 5.17 17.98 -6.93
CA THR A 114 3.78 18.31 -7.26
C THR A 114 3.49 17.90 -8.69
N THR A 115 2.78 16.79 -8.85
CA THR A 115 2.30 16.33 -10.15
C THR A 115 1.04 17.08 -10.55
N LEU A 116 1.03 17.68 -11.74
CA LEU A 116 -0.16 18.26 -12.34
C LEU A 116 -0.84 17.25 -13.27
N ILE A 117 -2.13 17.00 -13.04
CA ILE A 117 -3.01 16.25 -13.93
C ILE A 117 -4.22 17.13 -14.23
N ASP A 118 -4.17 17.86 -15.33
CA ASP A 118 -5.28 18.71 -15.77
C ASP A 118 -6.19 18.03 -16.78
N ALA A 119 -7.47 18.41 -16.78
CA ALA A 119 -8.44 17.88 -17.72
C ALA A 119 -8.01 18.19 -19.17
N PRO A 120 -8.22 17.26 -20.11
CA PRO A 120 -8.96 16.00 -19.95
C PRO A 120 -8.09 14.81 -19.51
N GLN A 121 -6.87 15.04 -19.05
CA GLN A 121 -5.89 13.98 -18.88
C GLN A 121 -6.12 13.12 -17.64
N SER A 122 -5.62 11.90 -17.74
CA SER A 122 -5.66 10.89 -16.69
C SER A 122 -4.32 10.17 -16.56
N LEU A 123 -3.98 9.86 -15.32
CA LEU A 123 -2.90 8.95 -14.99
C LEU A 123 -3.51 7.67 -14.42
N THR A 124 -3.28 6.54 -15.08
CA THR A 124 -3.74 5.23 -14.63
C THR A 124 -2.57 4.40 -14.11
N ILE A 125 -2.75 3.75 -12.96
CA ILE A 125 -1.80 2.80 -12.39
C ILE A 125 -2.41 1.41 -12.46
N SER A 126 -1.80 0.48 -13.22
CA SER A 126 -2.50 -0.75 -13.64
C SER A 126 -1.74 -2.07 -13.47
N ASN A 127 -0.56 -2.09 -12.84
CA ASN A 127 0.13 -3.37 -12.60
C ASN A 127 -0.63 -4.23 -11.58
N SER A 128 -0.08 -5.39 -11.25
CA SER A 128 -0.57 -6.29 -10.20
C SER A 128 0.41 -6.40 -9.03
N GLY A 129 -0.12 -6.49 -7.81
CA GLY A 129 0.64 -6.67 -6.59
C GLY A 129 1.49 -5.45 -6.21
N GLY A 130 2.34 -5.62 -5.18
CA GLY A 130 3.26 -4.58 -4.70
C GLY A 130 2.55 -3.32 -4.20
N ASP A 131 3.30 -2.22 -4.09
CA ASP A 131 2.72 -0.90 -3.85
C ASP A 131 2.32 -0.28 -5.21
N ALA A 132 1.02 -0.04 -5.39
CA ALA A 132 0.50 0.70 -6.53
C ALA A 132 0.83 2.19 -6.40
N ILE A 133 0.68 2.73 -5.18
CA ILE A 133 1.19 4.04 -4.80
C ILE A 133 1.98 3.88 -3.51
N PHE A 134 3.19 4.44 -3.48
CA PHE A 134 4.00 4.50 -2.27
C PHE A 134 4.49 5.92 -2.03
N VAL A 135 4.38 6.40 -0.79
CA VAL A 135 5.03 7.62 -0.33
C VAL A 135 5.82 7.32 0.95
N GLY A 136 7.12 7.55 0.90
CA GLY A 136 8.08 7.28 1.98
C GLY A 136 9.42 6.79 1.44
N THR A 137 10.46 6.69 2.26
CA THR A 137 11.80 6.24 1.82
C THR A 137 11.95 4.73 1.74
N ALA A 138 11.00 3.97 2.28
CA ALA A 138 11.10 2.51 2.52
C ALA A 138 12.29 2.07 3.39
N VAL A 139 13.05 3.01 3.97
CA VAL A 139 14.22 2.72 4.81
C VAL A 139 14.18 3.53 6.10
N SER A 140 14.79 2.99 7.16
CA SER A 140 14.95 3.74 8.39
C SER A 140 15.90 4.90 8.16
N VAL A 141 15.47 6.11 8.52
CA VAL A 141 16.28 7.33 8.41
C VAL A 141 16.58 7.88 9.81
N GLY A 142 17.82 8.34 10.02
CA GLY A 142 18.30 8.78 11.33
C GLY A 142 17.92 10.22 11.70
N SER A 143 17.43 11.02 10.74
CA SER A 143 16.96 12.40 10.97
C SER A 143 15.47 12.52 10.64
N GLY A 144 14.80 13.49 11.28
CA GLY A 144 13.40 13.78 11.02
C GLY A 144 13.16 14.03 9.53
N GLN A 145 12.41 13.13 8.90
CA GLN A 145 12.19 13.12 7.45
C GLN A 145 10.72 13.36 7.17
N ASN A 146 10.44 14.40 6.39
CA ASN A 146 9.11 14.68 5.89
C ASN A 146 9.12 14.46 4.38
N VAL A 147 8.47 13.38 3.95
CA VAL A 147 8.23 13.07 2.54
C VAL A 147 6.86 13.62 2.20
N TYR A 148 6.81 14.59 1.30
CA TYR A 148 5.55 15.22 0.90
C TYR A 148 5.42 15.20 -0.62
N SER A 149 4.35 14.57 -1.09
CA SER A 149 4.01 14.47 -2.49
C SER A 149 2.58 14.94 -2.69
N ARG A 150 2.38 15.77 -3.70
CA ARG A 150 1.09 16.37 -4.01
C ARG A 150 0.69 16.06 -5.44
N ILE A 151 -0.59 15.81 -5.64
CA ILE A 151 -1.17 15.70 -6.98
C ILE A 151 -2.32 16.69 -7.06
N VAL A 152 -2.29 17.52 -8.11
CA VAL A 152 -3.24 18.62 -8.32
C VAL A 152 -3.78 18.59 -9.74
N GLY A 153 -4.85 19.35 -9.96
CA GLY A 153 -5.40 19.61 -11.28
C GLY A 153 -6.83 19.10 -11.46
N SER A 154 -7.39 19.43 -12.61
CA SER A 154 -8.78 19.15 -12.97
C SER A 154 -9.02 17.73 -13.53
N GLY A 155 -7.96 16.95 -13.72
CA GLY A 155 -7.99 15.60 -14.29
C GLY A 155 -8.28 14.49 -13.28
N THR A 156 -7.82 13.28 -13.62
CA THR A 156 -8.09 12.05 -12.85
C THR A 156 -6.82 11.25 -12.55
N LEU A 157 -6.67 10.85 -11.28
CA LEU A 157 -5.77 9.76 -10.90
C LEU A 157 -6.58 8.48 -10.70
N ALA A 158 -6.25 7.44 -11.46
CA ALA A 158 -6.92 6.14 -11.41
C ALA A 158 -5.94 5.04 -11.00
N VAL A 159 -6.34 4.17 -10.06
CA VAL A 159 -5.61 2.96 -9.69
C VAL A 159 -6.50 1.76 -9.97
N THR A 160 -6.01 0.80 -10.75
CA THR A 160 -6.73 -0.43 -11.13
C THR A 160 -6.00 -1.70 -10.69
N ASN A 161 -4.95 -1.55 -9.87
CA ASN A 161 -4.17 -2.63 -9.30
C ASN A 161 -4.90 -3.29 -8.12
N THR A 162 -5.88 -4.14 -8.40
CA THR A 162 -6.78 -4.78 -7.40
C THR A 162 -6.08 -5.67 -6.37
N SER A 163 -4.81 -6.00 -6.57
CA SER A 163 -3.99 -6.78 -5.62
C SER A 163 -2.88 -5.95 -4.97
N GLY A 164 -2.71 -4.70 -5.39
CA GLY A 164 -1.68 -3.79 -4.91
C GLY A 164 -2.12 -2.99 -3.70
N VAL A 165 -1.19 -2.17 -3.21
CA VAL A 165 -1.37 -1.40 -1.99
C VAL A 165 -1.18 0.09 -2.27
N ILE A 166 -2.05 0.92 -1.70
CA ILE A 166 -1.74 2.35 -1.50
C ILE A 166 -1.13 2.47 -0.12
N ARG A 167 0.16 2.79 -0.05
CA ARG A 167 0.93 2.85 1.18
C ARG A 167 1.51 4.24 1.39
N VAL A 168 1.18 4.86 2.52
CA VAL A 168 1.73 6.15 2.92
C VAL A 168 2.36 5.99 4.29
N MET A 169 3.69 5.94 4.32
CA MET A 169 4.43 5.68 5.56
C MET A 169 5.87 6.17 5.45
N GLN A 170 6.27 7.03 6.36
CA GLN A 170 7.68 7.23 6.70
C GLN A 170 7.93 6.70 8.09
N PHE A 171 9.09 6.09 8.30
CA PHE A 171 9.59 5.62 9.59
C PHE A 171 11.06 5.99 9.73
N GLY A 172 11.61 5.84 10.93
CA GLY A 172 13.00 6.17 11.20
C GLY A 172 13.36 5.96 12.66
N ASP A 173 14.41 6.66 13.09
CA ASP A 173 14.86 6.65 14.48
C ASP A 173 13.98 7.57 15.36
N ASN A 174 14.40 7.87 16.58
CA ASN A 174 13.61 8.51 17.64
C ASN A 174 13.14 9.96 17.38
N THR A 175 13.12 10.41 16.13
CA THR A 175 12.65 11.73 15.67
C THR A 175 11.27 11.65 15.03
N ASP A 176 10.71 12.81 14.65
CA ASP A 176 9.43 12.85 13.94
C ASP A 176 9.64 12.63 12.44
N HIS A 177 8.99 11.61 11.89
CA HIS A 177 9.01 11.32 10.45
C HIS A 177 7.60 11.20 9.90
N ARG A 178 7.32 11.77 8.72
CA ARG A 178 6.00 11.72 8.10
C ARG A 178 6.10 11.52 6.60
N ALA A 179 5.28 10.63 6.07
CA ALA A 179 4.93 10.61 4.65
C ALA A 179 3.56 11.27 4.47
N THR A 180 3.42 12.11 3.44
CA THR A 180 2.15 12.76 3.09
C THR A 180 1.89 12.60 1.60
N LEU A 181 0.77 11.96 1.26
CA LEU A 181 0.19 12.02 -0.07
C LEU A 181 -0.99 12.98 -0.04
N ASP A 182 -0.86 14.12 -0.71
CA ASP A 182 -1.88 15.16 -0.74
C ASP A 182 -2.55 15.26 -2.11
N LEU A 183 -3.77 14.73 -2.21
CA LEU A 183 -4.60 14.81 -3.41
C LEU A 183 -5.58 15.99 -3.34
N SER A 184 -5.48 16.88 -2.36
CA SER A 184 -6.54 17.86 -2.09
C SER A 184 -6.82 18.84 -3.22
N GLY A 185 -5.81 19.10 -4.05
CA GLY A 185 -5.93 19.93 -5.25
C GLY A 185 -6.36 19.18 -6.52
N LEU A 186 -6.58 17.87 -6.44
CA LEU A 186 -7.03 17.02 -7.55
C LEU A 186 -8.56 16.94 -7.58
N SER A 187 -9.13 16.92 -8.78
CA SER A 187 -10.59 16.79 -8.94
C SER A 187 -11.09 15.37 -8.68
N ASN A 188 -10.49 14.35 -9.31
CA ASN A 188 -10.99 12.98 -9.23
C ASN A 188 -9.91 11.99 -8.84
N PHE A 189 -10.20 11.18 -7.83
CA PHE A 189 -9.40 10.03 -7.44
C PHE A 189 -10.26 8.76 -7.45
N VAL A 190 -9.84 7.77 -8.21
CA VAL A 190 -10.50 6.47 -8.31
C VAL A 190 -9.47 5.38 -8.03
N ALA A 191 -9.78 4.47 -7.11
CA ALA A 191 -8.88 3.38 -6.78
C ALA A 191 -9.65 2.07 -6.55
N ASP A 192 -9.33 1.05 -7.33
CA ASP A 192 -9.60 -0.36 -7.07
C ASP A 192 -8.26 -1.03 -6.68
N VAL A 193 -8.08 -1.32 -5.40
CA VAL A 193 -6.81 -1.83 -4.83
C VAL A 193 -7.00 -3.03 -3.92
N GLY A 194 -5.91 -3.69 -3.55
CA GLY A 194 -5.93 -4.74 -2.54
C GLY A 194 -6.13 -4.17 -1.13
N GLN A 195 -5.31 -3.18 -0.75
CA GLN A 195 -5.39 -2.53 0.56
C GLN A 195 -5.00 -1.04 0.50
N VAL A 196 -5.51 -0.26 1.46
CA VAL A 196 -5.01 1.08 1.78
C VAL A 196 -4.41 1.04 3.18
N LEU A 197 -3.11 1.33 3.26
CA LEU A 197 -2.30 1.17 4.45
C LEU A 197 -1.63 2.50 4.81
N ILE A 198 -2.10 3.14 5.88
CA ILE A 198 -1.51 4.39 6.38
C ILE A 198 -0.67 4.09 7.61
N SER A 199 0.65 4.23 7.49
CA SER A 199 1.61 3.96 8.57
C SER A 199 1.36 2.63 9.26
N THR A 200 1.55 1.57 8.48
CA THR A 200 1.36 0.20 8.96
C THR A 200 2.59 -0.64 8.69
N THR A 201 2.99 -1.44 9.67
CA THR A 201 4.07 -2.41 9.50
C THR A 201 3.79 -3.72 10.21
N THR A 202 4.44 -4.78 9.73
CA THR A 202 4.62 -6.06 10.44
C THR A 202 6.06 -6.26 10.91
N THR A 203 6.95 -5.33 10.59
CA THR A 203 8.40 -5.40 10.87
C THR A 203 8.71 -4.76 12.22
N ALA A 204 9.55 -5.41 13.04
CA ALA A 204 9.90 -4.90 14.38
C ALA A 204 10.77 -3.62 14.35
N ASN A 205 11.56 -3.44 13.28
CA ASN A 205 12.53 -2.36 13.15
C ASN A 205 11.95 -1.08 12.54
N GLU A 206 10.70 -1.10 12.10
CA GLU A 206 10.03 0.09 11.57
C GLU A 206 9.35 0.79 12.75
N GLN A 207 9.93 1.91 13.22
CA GLN A 207 9.48 2.64 14.39
C GLN A 207 9.21 4.12 14.08
N TYR A 208 8.51 4.80 14.99
CA TYR A 208 8.21 6.23 14.93
C TYR A 208 7.50 6.65 13.64
N MET A 209 6.72 5.73 13.08
CA MET A 209 6.13 5.88 11.75
C MET A 209 4.94 6.83 11.75
N MET A 210 4.87 7.73 10.75
CA MET A 210 3.69 8.58 10.51
C MET A 210 3.38 8.74 9.02
N GLY A 211 2.10 8.98 8.76
CA GLY A 211 1.51 8.86 7.43
C GLY A 211 0.21 9.63 7.38
N THR A 212 0.02 10.40 6.31
CA THR A 212 -1.19 11.15 6.02
C THR A 212 -1.57 10.98 4.54
N LEU A 213 -2.77 10.47 4.30
CA LEU A 213 -3.40 10.50 2.97
C LEU A 213 -4.50 11.55 2.98
N THR A 214 -4.36 12.60 2.17
CA THR A 214 -5.44 13.57 1.93
C THR A 214 -6.10 13.28 0.59
N LEU A 215 -7.41 13.07 0.61
CA LEU A 215 -8.20 12.70 -0.56
C LEU A 215 -8.58 13.91 -1.44
N ALA A 216 -8.93 13.62 -2.70
CA ALA A 216 -9.30 14.55 -3.76
C ALA A 216 -10.67 15.19 -3.53
N GLN A 217 -11.17 15.98 -4.49
CA GLN A 217 -12.53 16.53 -4.40
C GLN A 217 -13.59 15.42 -4.45
N THR A 218 -13.48 14.54 -5.45
CA THR A 218 -14.36 13.38 -5.63
C THR A 218 -13.54 12.10 -5.54
N ASN A 219 -13.94 11.19 -4.64
CA ASN A 219 -13.17 9.99 -4.34
C ASN A 219 -14.04 8.75 -4.46
N PHE A 220 -13.54 7.77 -5.22
CA PHE A 220 -14.05 6.42 -5.22
C PHE A 220 -12.93 5.46 -4.83
N LEU A 221 -13.05 4.79 -3.70
CA LEU A 221 -12.11 3.79 -3.23
C LEU A 221 -12.83 2.46 -3.04
N ARG A 222 -12.39 1.43 -3.75
CA ARG A 222 -12.77 0.04 -3.50
C ARG A 222 -11.53 -0.76 -3.16
N VAL A 223 -11.65 -1.60 -2.14
CA VAL A 223 -10.62 -2.56 -1.75
C VAL A 223 -11.10 -3.99 -1.98
N ALA A 224 -10.17 -4.91 -2.21
CA ALA A 224 -10.48 -6.32 -2.43
C ALA A 224 -11.33 -6.91 -1.27
N PRO A 225 -12.27 -7.83 -1.57
CA PRO A 225 -13.13 -8.43 -0.55
C PRO A 225 -12.32 -9.32 0.40
N ASP A 226 -12.35 -9.00 1.70
CA ASP A 226 -11.68 -9.76 2.76
C ASP A 226 -12.21 -9.35 4.15
N THR A 227 -12.51 -10.34 4.99
CA THR A 227 -12.87 -10.13 6.41
C THR A 227 -11.81 -10.59 7.40
N THR A 228 -10.75 -11.24 6.91
CA THR A 228 -9.66 -11.80 7.74
C THR A 228 -8.54 -10.79 7.98
N LYS A 229 -8.47 -9.73 7.18
CA LYS A 229 -7.57 -8.59 7.33
C LYS A 229 -8.27 -7.29 6.91
N PRO A 230 -7.81 -6.13 7.40
CA PRO A 230 -8.38 -4.85 6.99
C PRO A 230 -8.05 -4.52 5.54
N GLY A 231 -9.07 -4.23 4.73
CA GLY A 231 -8.90 -3.62 3.42
C GLY A 231 -8.42 -2.16 3.55
N ILE A 232 -8.86 -1.46 4.59
CA ILE A 232 -8.34 -0.15 4.98
C ILE A 232 -7.82 -0.22 6.42
N LEU A 233 -6.54 0.09 6.61
CA LEU A 233 -5.91 0.13 7.93
C LEU A 233 -5.20 1.46 8.14
N VAL A 234 -5.60 2.18 9.18
CA VAL A 234 -5.02 3.46 9.57
C VAL A 234 -4.29 3.31 10.90
N GLY A 235 -2.97 3.24 10.83
CA GLY A 235 -2.07 3.02 11.97
C GLY A 235 -2.03 1.56 12.40
N SER A 236 -0.86 0.93 12.34
CA SER A 236 -0.59 -0.35 13.00
C SER A 236 0.91 -0.59 13.06
N MET A 237 1.41 -1.12 14.17
CA MET A 237 2.82 -1.51 14.28
C MET A 237 2.95 -2.95 14.79
N ASN A 238 4.13 -3.53 14.61
CA ASN A 238 4.45 -4.82 15.20
C ASN A 238 4.43 -4.72 16.75
N ASN A 239 4.04 -5.80 17.43
CA ASN A 239 3.98 -5.83 18.90
C ASN A 239 5.32 -5.56 19.59
N ALA A 240 6.45 -5.95 18.97
CA ALA A 240 7.79 -5.73 19.48
C ALA A 240 8.24 -4.26 19.37
N SER A 241 7.65 -3.48 18.47
CA SER A 241 8.00 -2.07 18.28
C SER A 241 7.45 -1.23 19.44
N THR A 242 8.20 -0.24 19.94
CA THR A 242 7.77 0.63 21.07
C THR A 242 7.67 2.11 20.70
N GLY A 243 8.25 2.51 19.57
CA GLY A 243 8.26 3.89 19.08
C GLY A 243 6.95 4.31 18.43
N LYS A 244 5.92 4.64 19.22
CA LYS A 244 4.69 5.27 18.72
C LYS A 244 4.89 6.79 18.52
N ARG A 245 4.37 7.33 17.40
CA ARG A 245 4.36 8.78 17.12
C ARG A 245 3.12 9.22 16.37
N GLY A 246 2.60 10.38 16.76
CA GLY A 246 1.54 11.11 16.07
C GLY A 246 0.26 10.32 15.81
N THR A 247 -0.66 10.96 15.09
CA THR A 247 -1.84 10.31 14.52
C THR A 247 -1.58 9.98 13.06
N GLN A 248 -1.97 8.77 12.67
CA GLN A 248 -1.98 8.29 11.29
C GLN A 248 -3.35 8.61 10.70
N GLN A 249 -3.41 9.20 9.51
CA GLN A 249 -4.65 9.85 9.08
C GLN A 249 -5.01 9.60 7.62
N ILE A 250 -6.31 9.39 7.38
CA ILE A 250 -6.95 9.66 6.10
C ILE A 250 -7.81 10.91 6.27
N LEU A 251 -7.53 11.95 5.50
CA LEU A 251 -8.28 13.19 5.45
C LEU A 251 -9.21 13.15 4.23
N LEU A 252 -10.51 13.01 4.47
CA LEU A 252 -11.55 12.90 3.45
C LEU A 252 -11.76 14.23 2.72
N GLY A 253 -12.11 14.13 1.43
CA GLY A 253 -12.57 15.26 0.61
C GLY A 253 -14.06 15.56 0.83
N PRO A 254 -14.66 16.43 0.00
CA PRO A 254 -16.10 16.72 0.07
C PRO A 254 -17.00 15.56 -0.37
N ASP A 255 -16.61 14.77 -1.37
CA ASP A 255 -17.37 13.58 -1.80
C ASP A 255 -16.51 12.32 -1.77
N ASN A 256 -16.93 11.33 -0.98
CA ASN A 256 -16.19 10.08 -0.79
C ASN A 256 -17.14 8.89 -0.84
N THR A 257 -16.81 7.92 -1.69
CA THR A 257 -17.39 6.59 -1.66
C THR A 257 -16.29 5.58 -1.36
N ILE A 258 -16.46 4.82 -0.27
CA ILE A 258 -15.51 3.80 0.18
C ILE A 258 -16.23 2.45 0.22
N GLN A 259 -15.70 1.47 -0.51
CA GLN A 259 -16.20 0.11 -0.62
C GLN A 259 -15.16 -0.85 -0.03
N ALA A 260 -15.37 -1.26 1.21
CA ALA A 260 -14.45 -2.10 1.97
C ALA A 260 -15.22 -3.02 2.93
N ASP A 261 -14.93 -4.30 2.88
CA ASP A 261 -15.45 -5.28 3.84
C ASP A 261 -14.99 -4.99 5.27
N THR A 262 -13.71 -4.66 5.44
CA THR A 262 -13.07 -4.42 6.75
C THR A 262 -12.33 -3.09 6.76
N ILE A 263 -12.71 -2.20 7.67
CA ILE A 263 -12.05 -0.92 7.93
C ILE A 263 -11.59 -0.93 9.39
N SER A 264 -10.30 -0.67 9.62
CA SER A 264 -9.73 -0.55 10.96
C SER A 264 -9.01 0.78 11.14
N ILE A 265 -9.39 1.50 12.19
CA ILE A 265 -8.84 2.81 12.56
C ILE A 265 -8.19 2.65 13.94
N GLY A 266 -6.87 2.85 14.02
CA GLY A 266 -6.11 2.53 15.23
C GLY A 266 -5.95 1.02 15.39
N GLY A 267 -5.17 0.42 14.49
CA GLY A 267 -4.70 -0.96 14.61
C GLY A 267 -3.69 -1.12 15.73
N THR A 268 -2.93 -2.21 15.71
CA THR A 268 -2.04 -2.60 16.80
C THR A 268 -1.16 -1.44 17.27
N LYS A 269 -1.38 -0.99 18.52
CA LYS A 269 -0.60 0.03 19.27
C LYS A 269 -0.56 1.45 18.69
N MET A 270 -1.36 1.77 17.67
CA MET A 270 -1.25 3.03 16.91
C MET A 270 -2.54 3.85 16.93
N ASP A 271 -2.42 5.18 16.80
CA ASP A 271 -3.56 6.11 16.81
C ASP A 271 -3.98 6.46 15.37
N GLY A 272 -5.03 5.81 14.88
CA GLY A 272 -5.61 6.13 13.58
C GLY A 272 -6.72 7.19 13.63
N ALA A 273 -6.90 7.94 12.55
CA ALA A 273 -8.10 8.72 12.32
C ALA A 273 -8.53 8.71 10.84
N ILE A 274 -9.83 8.67 10.61
CA ILE A 274 -10.45 9.02 9.33
C ILE A 274 -11.37 10.19 9.61
N GLN A 275 -11.13 11.33 8.97
CA GLN A 275 -11.87 12.57 9.24
C GLN A 275 -11.97 13.43 7.99
N PHE A 276 -13.01 14.26 7.89
CA PHE A 276 -13.05 15.30 6.87
C PHE A 276 -11.91 16.29 7.06
N ARG A 277 -11.24 16.67 5.96
CA ARG A 277 -10.24 17.74 6.02
C ARG A 277 -10.90 19.07 6.42
N SER A 278 -10.14 19.96 7.05
CA SER A 278 -10.65 21.27 7.46
C SER A 278 -11.01 22.14 6.24
N GLY A 279 -11.92 23.09 6.44
CA GLY A 279 -12.31 24.06 5.39
C GLY A 279 -13.30 23.54 4.35
N LEU A 280 -13.83 22.31 4.49
CA LEU A 280 -14.92 21.83 3.65
C LEU A 280 -16.23 22.56 3.98
N THR A 281 -17.04 22.80 2.95
CA THR A 281 -18.36 23.42 3.07
C THR A 281 -19.40 22.44 3.63
N ALA A 282 -20.54 22.96 4.07
CA ALA A 282 -21.68 22.15 4.45
C ALA A 282 -22.09 21.22 3.29
N GLY A 283 -22.24 19.92 3.55
CA GLY A 283 -22.57 18.90 2.55
C GLY A 283 -21.46 17.89 2.25
N ALA A 284 -20.27 18.04 2.86
CA ALA A 284 -19.25 16.99 2.82
C ALA A 284 -19.81 15.65 3.32
N LYS A 285 -19.57 14.57 2.58
CA LYS A 285 -20.17 13.26 2.85
C LYS A 285 -19.20 12.11 2.62
N VAL A 286 -19.47 11.02 3.31
CA VAL A 286 -18.81 9.73 3.14
C VAL A 286 -19.86 8.65 3.05
N THR A 287 -19.79 7.85 2.00
CA THR A 287 -20.64 6.67 1.81
C THR A 287 -19.79 5.44 2.00
N LEU A 288 -20.09 4.65 3.04
CA LEU A 288 -19.43 3.38 3.31
C LEU A 288 -20.29 2.20 2.83
N ARG A 289 -19.69 1.26 2.11
CA ARG A 289 -20.27 -0.01 1.66
C ARG A 289 -19.25 -1.13 1.82
N GLY A 290 -19.71 -2.37 1.80
CA GLY A 290 -18.83 -3.54 1.64
C GLY A 290 -18.18 -3.55 0.25
N SER A 291 -17.19 -4.41 0.05
CA SER A 291 -16.37 -4.42 -1.16
C SER A 291 -17.15 -4.71 -2.44
N ALA A 292 -18.35 -5.32 -2.36
CA ALA A 292 -19.20 -5.53 -3.53
C ALA A 292 -19.98 -4.27 -3.95
N GLY A 293 -20.03 -3.23 -3.11
CA GLY A 293 -20.73 -1.98 -3.39
C GLY A 293 -22.27 -2.09 -3.35
N GLY A 294 -22.96 -1.11 -3.92
CA GLY A 294 -24.42 -1.09 -3.97
C GLY A 294 -25.07 -1.08 -2.58
N SER A 295 -25.78 -2.15 -2.24
CA SER A 295 -26.41 -2.35 -0.92
C SER A 295 -25.58 -3.20 0.05
N ASP A 296 -24.40 -3.67 -0.35
CA ASP A 296 -23.51 -4.47 0.49
C ASP A 296 -23.04 -3.64 1.71
N PRO A 297 -23.27 -4.07 2.95
CA PRO A 297 -22.82 -3.35 4.13
C PRO A 297 -21.34 -3.59 4.41
N VAL A 298 -20.70 -2.64 5.10
CA VAL A 298 -19.39 -2.88 5.72
C VAL A 298 -19.54 -4.01 6.74
N LYS A 299 -18.68 -5.03 6.66
CA LYS A 299 -18.74 -6.22 7.52
C LYS A 299 -18.08 -5.96 8.87
N VAL A 300 -16.99 -5.20 8.87
CA VAL A 300 -16.24 -4.81 10.07
C VAL A 300 -15.82 -3.35 9.98
N LEU A 301 -16.22 -2.57 10.99
CA LEU A 301 -15.68 -1.24 11.27
C LEU A 301 -15.10 -1.25 12.70
N ALA A 302 -13.78 -1.32 12.81
CA ALA A 302 -13.08 -1.33 14.08
C ALA A 302 -12.43 0.04 14.35
N VAL A 303 -12.63 0.59 15.55
CA VAL A 303 -12.06 1.87 15.98
C VAL A 303 -11.40 1.69 17.34
N ALA A 304 -10.12 1.99 17.42
CA ALA A 304 -9.29 1.89 18.62
C ALA A 304 -9.31 0.49 19.29
N ASP A 305 -9.63 -0.57 18.53
CA ASP A 305 -9.63 -1.95 19.01
C ASP A 305 -8.20 -2.50 19.16
N HIS A 306 -7.22 -1.89 18.47
CA HIS A 306 -5.80 -2.26 18.50
C HIS A 306 -5.53 -3.73 18.13
N ARG A 307 -6.39 -4.34 17.31
CA ARG A 307 -6.36 -5.78 16.93
C ARG A 307 -6.14 -6.05 15.46
N ALA A 308 -5.86 -5.01 14.68
CA ALA A 308 -5.64 -5.13 13.25
C ALA A 308 -4.17 -4.92 12.92
N ALA A 309 -3.64 -5.82 12.10
CA ALA A 309 -2.36 -5.71 11.43
C ALA A 309 -2.56 -5.81 9.92
N PRO A 310 -1.57 -5.45 9.07
CA PRO A 310 -1.72 -5.50 7.61
C PRO A 310 -2.20 -6.85 7.07
N GLY A 311 -1.79 -7.95 7.72
CA GLY A 311 -2.12 -9.31 7.30
C GLY A 311 -3.22 -10.01 8.11
N SER A 312 -3.80 -9.36 9.13
CA SER A 312 -4.76 -10.03 10.03
C SER A 312 -5.67 -9.07 10.79
N TYR A 313 -6.86 -9.56 11.14
CA TYR A 313 -7.79 -8.94 12.05
C TYR A 313 -8.41 -10.00 12.98
N LEU A 314 -8.43 -9.74 14.29
CA LEU A 314 -8.98 -10.65 15.30
C LEU A 314 -10.20 -10.02 15.99
N ALA A 315 -11.39 -10.30 15.46
CA ALA A 315 -12.64 -9.88 16.09
C ALA A 315 -12.83 -10.58 17.45
N GLY A 316 -13.06 -9.82 18.52
CA GLY A 316 -13.52 -10.37 19.81
C GLY A 316 -12.50 -11.17 20.66
N GLY A 317 -11.22 -11.28 20.27
CA GLY A 317 -10.16 -11.95 21.05
C GLY A 317 -9.07 -11.02 21.60
N THR A 318 -8.25 -11.48 22.56
CA THR A 318 -7.07 -10.72 23.02
C THR A 318 -5.99 -10.70 21.93
N SER A 319 -5.40 -9.53 21.64
CA SER A 319 -4.31 -9.37 20.67
C SER A 319 -3.12 -10.28 21.01
N ALA A 320 -2.61 -11.02 20.02
CA ALA A 320 -1.32 -11.73 20.10
C ALA A 320 -0.18 -10.80 19.70
#